data_AF-I7JYF2-F1
#
_entry.id   AF-I7JYF2-F1
#
_cell.length_a   1.000
_cell.length_b   1.000
_cell.length_c   1.000
_cell.angle_alpha   90.00
_cell.angle_beta   90.00
_cell.angle_gamma   90.00
#
_symmetry.space_group_name_H-M   'P 1'
#
loop_
_entity.id
_entity.type
_entity.pdbx_description
1 polymer ?
#
loop_
_entity_poly.entity_id
_entity_poly.type
_entity_poly.pdbx_seq_one_letter_code
_entity_poly.pdbx_strand_id
1 'polypeptide(L)'
;MDLTDDQKNKAHDEVNNATNKDDINKAKDAQGTSDYNNSDQGKKDDLDKSITDGEKAKTDKDATAETIKDATKNINDAIDKLNGGENGSNTNSQADTTTSSPDTIGMTNILPGKSSQGPSEKTVDGKYMHAAIGYDKNGKPTKNRYKSYDSLKYIPKVVRIKGRNYYKLAGKDEYVLVTNVTGRKRTLKRNAYVYNSKGQRIAIIKKLKKGKKVTTYGKAFIFKNGKKYYRVGKGQYIRVINFVAPKKK
;
A
#
# COMPACT_ATOMS: atom_id res chain seq x y z
N MET A 1 33.43 -38.07 -18.80
CA MET A 1 32.94 -37.08 -19.77
C MET A 1 32.73 -35.80 -19.00
N ASP A 2 33.67 -34.87 -19.12
CA ASP A 2 33.52 -33.54 -18.51
C ASP A 2 32.35 -32.82 -19.17
N LEU A 3 31.47 -32.27 -18.34
CA LEU A 3 30.35 -31.44 -18.79
C LEU A 3 30.91 -30.28 -19.63
N THR A 4 30.28 -30.02 -20.78
CA THR A 4 30.63 -28.87 -21.62
C THR A 4 30.36 -27.57 -20.86
N ASP A 5 31.05 -26.48 -21.20
CA ASP A 5 30.86 -25.19 -20.52
C ASP A 5 29.39 -24.70 -20.59
N ASP A 6 28.67 -25.05 -21.65
CA ASP A 6 27.23 -24.84 -21.78
C ASP A 6 26.39 -25.69 -20.82
N GLN A 7 26.79 -26.94 -20.57
CA GLN A 7 26.11 -27.82 -19.61
C GLN A 7 26.43 -27.43 -18.17
N LYS A 8 27.63 -26.92 -17.90
CA LYS A 8 28.00 -26.34 -16.60
C LYS A 8 27.25 -25.03 -16.34
N ASN A 9 27.17 -24.12 -17.33
CA ASN A 9 26.38 -22.89 -17.21
C ASN A 9 24.90 -23.18 -17.03
N LYS A 10 24.32 -24.12 -17.79
CA LYS A 10 22.91 -24.51 -17.64
C LYS A 10 22.60 -25.16 -16.28
N ALA A 11 23.50 -25.99 -15.75
CA ALA A 11 23.36 -26.54 -14.40
C ALA A 11 23.57 -25.47 -13.32
N HIS A 12 24.43 -24.49 -13.56
CA HIS A 12 24.62 -23.32 -12.68
C HIS A 12 23.37 -22.43 -12.67
N ASP A 13 22.74 -22.22 -13.82
CA ASP A 13 21.49 -21.47 -13.99
C ASP A 13 20.30 -22.16 -13.32
N GLU A 14 20.21 -23.50 -13.38
CA GLU A 14 19.14 -24.26 -12.74
C GLU A 14 19.28 -24.30 -11.20
N VAL A 15 20.51 -24.39 -10.67
CA VAL A 15 20.77 -24.42 -9.21
C VAL A 15 20.67 -23.01 -8.60
N ASN A 16 21.16 -21.97 -9.27
CA ASN A 16 21.09 -20.59 -8.76
C ASN A 16 19.67 -19.99 -8.83
N ASN A 17 18.84 -20.45 -9.77
CA ASN A 17 17.43 -20.04 -9.89
C ASN A 17 16.52 -20.70 -8.84
N ALA A 18 16.90 -21.88 -8.30
CA ALA A 18 16.16 -22.56 -7.25
C ALA A 18 16.34 -21.88 -5.88
N THR A 19 17.59 -21.57 -5.49
CA THR A 19 17.92 -20.98 -4.17
C THR A 19 17.28 -19.60 -3.97
N ASN A 20 17.32 -18.74 -4.99
CA ASN A 20 16.71 -17.39 -4.93
C ASN A 20 15.17 -17.43 -4.88
N LYS A 21 14.53 -18.47 -5.47
CA LYS A 21 13.06 -18.58 -5.48
C LYS A 21 12.50 -18.76 -4.07
N ASP A 22 13.13 -19.61 -3.25
CA ASP A 22 12.63 -19.91 -1.91
C ASP A 22 12.86 -18.73 -0.96
N ASP A 23 13.99 -18.04 -1.06
CA ASP A 23 14.28 -16.87 -0.22
C ASP A 23 13.42 -15.65 -0.59
N ILE A 24 13.15 -15.42 -1.89
CA ILE A 24 12.16 -14.42 -2.32
C ILE A 24 10.77 -14.75 -1.75
N ASN A 25 10.37 -16.03 -1.77
CA ASN A 25 9.06 -16.42 -1.23
C ASN A 25 9.00 -16.21 0.29
N LYS A 26 10.04 -16.58 1.04
CA LYS A 26 10.13 -16.30 2.49
C LYS A 26 10.04 -14.80 2.77
N ALA A 27 10.72 -13.97 1.98
CA ALA A 27 10.66 -12.52 2.11
C ALA A 27 9.26 -11.98 1.84
N LYS A 28 8.57 -12.48 0.81
CA LYS A 28 7.17 -12.12 0.52
C LYS A 28 6.21 -12.56 1.61
N ASP A 29 6.42 -13.72 2.20
CA ASP A 29 5.64 -14.18 3.35
C ASP A 29 5.88 -13.27 4.58
N ALA A 30 7.13 -12.81 4.77
CA ALA A 30 7.48 -11.85 5.80
C ALA A 30 6.75 -10.49 5.63
N GLN A 31 6.50 -10.03 4.39
CA GLN A 31 5.67 -8.84 4.13
C GLN A 31 4.22 -8.98 4.66
N GLY A 32 3.75 -10.21 4.87
CA GLY A 32 2.42 -10.51 5.40
C GLY A 32 2.33 -10.53 6.93
N THR A 33 3.44 -10.47 7.67
CA THR A 33 3.46 -10.65 9.12
C THR A 33 3.14 -9.37 9.89
N SER A 34 2.77 -9.51 11.17
CA SER A 34 2.66 -8.35 12.07
C SER A 34 3.98 -7.62 12.24
N ASP A 35 5.10 -8.33 12.15
CA ASP A 35 6.44 -7.79 12.42
C ASP A 35 6.86 -6.83 11.31
N TYR A 36 6.60 -7.17 10.04
CA TYR A 36 6.75 -6.23 8.93
C TYR A 36 5.82 -5.01 9.04
N ASN A 37 4.56 -5.22 9.44
CA ASN A 37 3.59 -4.13 9.52
C ASN A 37 3.88 -3.15 10.67
N ASN A 38 4.53 -3.62 11.74
CA ASN A 38 4.85 -2.84 12.93
C ASN A 38 6.31 -2.35 12.97
N SER A 39 7.17 -2.83 12.06
CA SER A 39 8.56 -2.39 11.94
C SER A 39 8.68 -0.96 11.46
N ASP A 40 9.83 -0.33 11.75
CA ASP A 40 10.16 0.98 11.21
C ASP A 40 10.29 0.93 9.69
N GLN A 41 10.09 2.10 9.06
CA GLN A 41 10.04 2.18 7.61
C GLN A 41 11.37 1.78 6.96
N GLY A 42 12.51 1.98 7.64
CA GLY A 42 13.82 1.57 7.13
C GLY A 42 13.90 0.05 6.94
N LYS A 43 13.51 -0.73 7.94
CA LYS A 43 13.47 -2.19 7.84
C LYS A 43 12.50 -2.71 6.78
N LYS A 44 11.38 -2.02 6.60
CA LYS A 44 10.39 -2.36 5.57
C LYS A 44 10.91 -2.07 4.16
N ASP A 45 11.55 -0.91 3.98
CA ASP A 45 12.18 -0.51 2.72
C ASP A 45 13.35 -1.45 2.37
N ASP A 46 14.14 -1.85 3.36
CA ASP A 46 15.22 -2.84 3.21
C ASP A 46 14.66 -4.18 2.68
N LEU A 47 13.60 -4.72 3.29
CA LEU A 47 12.98 -5.98 2.81
C LEU A 47 12.38 -5.84 1.41
N ASP A 48 11.63 -4.78 1.16
CA ASP A 48 10.99 -4.55 -0.15
C ASP A 48 12.03 -4.38 -1.27
N LYS A 49 13.16 -3.72 -0.96
CA LYS A 49 14.29 -3.56 -1.88
C LYS A 49 14.98 -4.90 -2.13
N SER A 50 15.27 -5.67 -1.09
CA SER A 50 15.90 -7.00 -1.22
C SER A 50 15.05 -7.96 -2.06
N ILE A 51 13.72 -7.93 -1.93
CA ILE A 51 12.80 -8.70 -2.78
C ILE A 51 12.91 -8.27 -4.24
N THR A 52 12.92 -6.96 -4.49
CA THR A 52 13.01 -6.41 -5.86
C THR A 52 14.34 -6.78 -6.52
N ASP A 53 15.44 -6.65 -5.79
CA ASP A 53 16.77 -6.98 -6.28
C ASP A 53 16.91 -8.48 -6.53
N GLY A 54 16.36 -9.33 -5.65
CA GLY A 54 16.29 -10.78 -5.85
C GLY A 54 15.48 -11.18 -7.09
N GLU A 55 14.30 -10.58 -7.30
CA GLU A 55 13.48 -10.83 -8.49
C GLU A 55 14.20 -10.40 -9.77
N LYS A 56 14.91 -9.27 -9.75
CA LYS A 56 15.70 -8.79 -10.88
C LYS A 56 16.83 -9.76 -11.19
N ALA A 57 17.62 -10.14 -10.19
CA ALA A 57 18.73 -11.07 -10.33
C ALA A 57 18.29 -12.43 -10.88
N LYS A 58 17.07 -12.89 -10.53
CA LYS A 58 16.49 -14.13 -11.06
C LYS A 58 16.18 -14.08 -12.56
N THR A 59 15.82 -12.89 -13.07
CA THR A 59 15.42 -12.71 -14.47
C THR A 59 16.54 -12.20 -15.36
N ASP A 60 17.68 -11.85 -14.78
CA ASP A 60 18.83 -11.30 -15.48
C ASP A 60 19.70 -12.43 -16.01
N LYS A 61 19.69 -12.58 -17.35
CA LYS A 61 20.47 -13.56 -18.10
C LYS A 61 21.99 -13.35 -17.99
N ASP A 62 22.43 -12.18 -17.52
CA ASP A 62 23.84 -11.81 -17.37
C ASP A 62 24.25 -11.79 -15.89
N ALA A 63 23.37 -12.20 -14.96
CA ALA A 63 23.68 -12.24 -13.53
C ALA A 63 24.75 -13.28 -13.21
N THR A 64 25.78 -12.85 -12.49
CA THR A 64 26.83 -13.73 -11.99
C THR A 64 26.37 -14.46 -10.73
N ALA A 65 27.05 -15.57 -10.39
CA ALA A 65 26.82 -16.30 -9.14
C ALA A 65 26.97 -15.40 -7.90
N GLU A 66 27.89 -14.42 -7.95
CA GLU A 66 28.12 -13.47 -6.86
C GLU A 66 26.92 -12.53 -6.68
N THR A 67 26.37 -12.00 -7.78
CA THR A 67 25.16 -11.16 -7.74
C THR A 67 23.97 -11.89 -7.11
N ILE A 68 23.84 -13.20 -7.37
CA ILE A 68 22.76 -14.02 -6.81
C ILE A 68 23.00 -14.28 -5.32
N LYS A 69 24.24 -14.56 -4.92
CA LYS A 69 24.63 -14.74 -3.52
C LYS A 69 24.42 -13.47 -2.70
N ASP A 70 24.76 -12.31 -3.25
CA ASP A 70 24.51 -11.01 -2.62
C ASP A 70 23.01 -10.73 -2.46
N ALA A 71 22.21 -11.05 -3.47
CA ALA A 71 20.76 -10.91 -3.38
C ALA A 71 20.17 -11.79 -2.26
N THR A 72 20.58 -13.06 -2.18
CA THR A 72 20.17 -13.97 -1.10
C THR A 72 20.61 -13.44 0.27
N LYS A 73 21.85 -12.96 0.41
CA LYS A 73 22.35 -12.39 1.66
C LYS A 73 21.52 -11.18 2.08
N ASN A 74 21.24 -10.25 1.17
CA ASN A 74 20.46 -9.05 1.44
C ASN A 74 19.00 -9.37 1.83
N ILE A 75 18.42 -10.44 1.28
CA ILE A 75 17.10 -10.92 1.67
C ILE A 75 17.12 -11.43 3.12
N ASN A 76 18.07 -12.31 3.45
CA ASN A 76 18.16 -12.88 4.81
C ASN A 76 18.47 -11.80 5.85
N ASP A 77 19.41 -10.89 5.57
CA ASP A 77 19.73 -9.77 6.45
C ASP A 77 18.51 -8.86 6.71
N ALA A 78 17.68 -8.63 5.69
CA ALA A 78 16.46 -7.83 5.85
C ALA A 78 15.38 -8.54 6.68
N ILE A 79 15.25 -9.87 6.54
CA ILE A 79 14.34 -10.69 7.35
C ILE A 79 14.81 -10.72 8.82
N ASP A 80 16.12 -10.88 9.06
CA ASP A 80 16.68 -10.93 10.41
C ASP A 80 16.52 -9.60 11.16
N LYS A 81 16.74 -8.47 10.46
CA LYS A 81 16.45 -7.12 10.98
C LYS A 81 14.99 -6.95 11.38
N LEU A 82 14.05 -7.55 10.64
CA LEU A 82 12.61 -7.49 10.92
C LEU A 82 12.23 -8.31 12.16
N ASN A 83 12.86 -9.45 12.41
CA ASN A 83 12.55 -10.35 13.52
C ASN A 83 13.19 -9.93 14.87
N GLY A 84 13.69 -8.69 14.97
CA GLY A 84 14.23 -8.16 16.22
C GLY A 84 15.69 -8.54 16.50
N GLY A 85 16.45 -8.99 15.50
CA GLY A 85 17.90 -9.03 15.61
C GLY A 85 18.45 -7.60 15.66
N GLU A 86 18.86 -7.12 16.83
CA GLU A 86 19.65 -5.91 16.92
C GLU A 86 21.15 -6.20 16.92
N ASN A 87 21.81 -5.43 16.06
CA ASN A 87 23.22 -5.07 15.99
C ASN A 87 24.16 -5.95 15.15
N GLY A 88 24.48 -5.43 13.98
CA GLY A 88 25.51 -5.93 13.07
C GLY A 88 25.89 -4.88 12.05
N SER A 89 26.39 -3.75 12.55
CA SER A 89 27.35 -2.84 11.91
C SER A 89 27.04 -2.28 10.52
N ASN A 90 26.88 -0.95 10.51
CA ASN A 90 27.38 -0.11 9.44
C ASN A 90 28.87 -0.43 9.19
N THR A 91 29.19 -1.04 8.06
CA THR A 91 30.53 -1.01 7.48
C THR A 91 30.39 -0.74 5.99
N ASN A 92 30.40 0.52 5.60
CA ASN A 92 31.25 0.87 4.47
C ASN A 92 32.35 1.78 5.01
N SER A 93 33.52 1.20 5.16
CA SER A 93 34.77 1.74 4.62
C SER A 93 35.92 0.87 5.11
N GLN A 94 36.61 0.28 4.14
CA GLN A 94 37.99 -0.12 4.30
C GLN A 94 38.81 1.14 4.67
N ALA A 95 39.36 1.14 5.90
CA ALA A 95 40.57 1.82 6.39
C ALA A 95 40.68 3.35 6.18
N ASP A 96 41.20 4.18 7.08
CA ASP A 96 41.78 4.07 8.41
C ASP A 96 41.96 5.52 8.94
N THR A 97 41.93 5.65 10.27
CA THR A 97 42.48 6.68 11.17
C THR A 97 42.26 8.21 11.02
N THR A 98 41.85 8.75 12.19
CA THR A 98 42.33 9.95 12.91
C THR A 98 41.65 11.34 12.77
N THR A 99 40.97 11.69 13.89
CA THR A 99 41.03 12.93 14.69
C THR A 99 40.35 14.24 14.23
N SER A 100 39.45 14.71 15.11
CA SER A 100 39.25 16.10 15.58
C SER A 100 38.69 17.16 14.61
N SER A 101 37.50 17.70 14.95
CA SER A 101 36.90 18.95 14.44
C SER A 101 37.83 20.19 14.57
N PRO A 102 37.53 21.41 14.00
CA PRO A 102 36.36 21.90 13.23
C PRO A 102 36.70 22.76 11.96
N ASP A 103 35.67 23.37 11.34
CA ASP A 103 35.64 24.57 10.47
C ASP A 103 35.88 24.53 8.93
N THR A 104 34.80 24.86 8.19
CA THR A 104 34.67 25.97 7.20
C THR A 104 35.19 25.87 5.73
N ILE A 105 34.21 25.99 4.81
CA ILE A 105 34.19 26.55 3.41
C ILE A 105 34.85 25.80 2.24
N GLY A 106 34.06 25.56 1.17
CA GLY A 106 34.55 25.64 -0.21
C GLY A 106 33.86 24.77 -1.27
N MET A 107 33.11 25.41 -2.18
CA MET A 107 32.43 24.92 -3.39
C MET A 107 33.27 23.98 -4.29
N THR A 108 32.68 23.03 -5.02
CA THR A 108 32.22 23.27 -6.41
C THR A 108 31.21 22.23 -6.93
N ASN A 109 30.21 22.74 -7.68
CA ASN A 109 29.15 22.04 -8.39
C ASN A 109 29.66 21.21 -9.58
N ILE A 110 28.90 20.19 -10.01
CA ILE A 110 28.24 20.13 -11.34
C ILE A 110 27.20 18.98 -11.34
N LEU A 111 25.93 19.37 -11.52
CA LEU A 111 24.80 18.55 -11.97
C LEU A 111 24.79 18.53 -13.51
N PRO A 112 24.14 17.53 -14.14
CA PRO A 112 22.82 17.83 -14.71
C PRO A 112 21.80 16.70 -14.52
N GLY A 113 20.51 17.05 -14.39
CA GLY A 113 19.41 16.08 -14.42
C GLY A 113 18.28 16.26 -13.40
N LYS A 114 18.10 17.45 -12.80
CA LYS A 114 17.00 17.76 -11.88
C LYS A 114 15.66 17.85 -12.64
N SER A 115 14.90 16.75 -12.68
CA SER A 115 13.44 16.88 -12.64
C SER A 115 13.05 16.97 -11.17
N SER A 116 12.44 18.09 -10.79
CA SER A 116 12.05 18.40 -9.42
C SER A 116 10.93 17.46 -8.95
N GLN A 117 11.26 16.30 -8.41
CA GLN A 117 10.36 15.57 -7.52
C GLN A 117 10.58 16.07 -6.10
N GLY A 118 9.61 16.83 -5.59
CA GLY A 118 9.47 17.13 -4.17
C GLY A 118 9.37 15.83 -3.34
N PRO A 119 9.29 15.94 -2.00
CA PRO A 119 9.31 14.79 -1.10
C PRO A 119 8.35 13.69 -1.59
N SER A 120 8.84 12.45 -1.72
CA SER A 120 8.04 11.31 -2.15
C SER A 120 6.83 11.18 -1.23
N GLU A 121 5.66 11.51 -1.76
CA GLU A 121 4.45 11.64 -0.94
C GLU A 121 4.03 10.25 -0.48
N LYS A 122 4.05 9.99 0.85
CA LYS A 122 3.68 8.69 1.42
C LYS A 122 2.35 8.20 0.85
N THR A 123 2.30 6.96 0.37
CA THR A 123 1.11 6.36 -0.24
C THR A 123 0.56 5.23 0.62
N VAL A 124 -0.73 4.93 0.46
CA VAL A 124 -1.46 3.88 1.15
C VAL A 124 -2.27 3.08 0.12
N ASP A 125 -2.24 1.76 0.26
CA ASP A 125 -3.11 0.86 -0.50
C ASP A 125 -4.52 0.79 0.09
N GLY A 126 -5.53 0.70 -0.77
CA GLY A 126 -6.92 0.70 -0.38
C GLY A 126 -7.84 0.10 -1.42
N LYS A 127 -9.14 0.20 -1.19
CA LYS A 127 -10.18 -0.23 -2.13
C LYS A 127 -11.28 0.81 -2.27
N TYR A 128 -11.86 0.87 -3.47
CA TYR A 128 -13.06 1.67 -3.72
C TYR A 128 -14.28 1.03 -3.05
N MET A 129 -14.60 1.43 -1.83
CA MET A 129 -15.77 0.94 -1.10
C MET A 129 -17.12 1.39 -1.70
N HIS A 130 -17.11 2.28 -2.69
CA HIS A 130 -18.25 2.61 -3.55
C HIS A 130 -17.72 2.93 -4.96
N ALA A 131 -18.50 2.66 -6.01
CA ALA A 131 -18.15 3.07 -7.36
C ALA A 131 -17.84 4.57 -7.39
N ALA A 132 -16.73 4.95 -8.01
CA ALA A 132 -16.19 6.29 -7.94
C ALA A 132 -15.97 6.89 -9.34
N ILE A 133 -15.94 8.22 -9.36
CA ILE A 133 -15.56 9.04 -10.49
C ILE A 133 -14.28 9.75 -10.06
N GLY A 134 -13.32 9.87 -10.97
CA GLY A 134 -12.15 10.71 -10.75
C GLY A 134 -12.49 12.20 -10.89
N TYR A 135 -11.75 13.05 -10.20
CA TYR A 135 -11.91 14.50 -10.24
C TYR A 135 -10.55 15.16 -10.48
N ASP A 136 -10.55 16.30 -11.17
CA ASP A 136 -9.36 17.13 -11.29
C ASP A 136 -9.09 17.93 -9.99
N LYS A 137 -7.98 18.69 -9.96
CA LYS A 137 -7.61 19.56 -8.83
C LYS A 137 -8.64 20.65 -8.50
N ASN A 138 -9.57 20.95 -9.42
CA ASN A 138 -10.63 21.95 -9.28
C ASN A 138 -11.98 21.32 -8.87
N GLY A 139 -12.00 19.99 -8.68
CA GLY A 139 -13.18 19.23 -8.31
C GLY A 139 -14.17 19.04 -9.46
N LYS A 140 -13.75 19.23 -10.73
CA LYS A 140 -14.52 18.87 -11.92
C LYS A 140 -14.38 17.36 -12.17
N PRO A 141 -15.47 16.63 -12.50
CA PRO A 141 -15.39 15.20 -12.82
C PRO A 141 -14.55 14.94 -14.08
N THR A 142 -13.72 13.92 -14.05
CA THR A 142 -13.00 13.40 -15.22
C THR A 142 -13.82 12.32 -15.94
N LYS A 143 -13.28 11.74 -17.02
CA LYS A 143 -13.86 10.57 -17.70
C LYS A 143 -13.60 9.25 -16.97
N ASN A 144 -12.63 9.21 -16.04
CA ASN A 144 -12.26 7.97 -15.35
C ASN A 144 -13.36 7.52 -14.38
N ARG A 145 -13.59 6.21 -14.36
CA ARG A 145 -14.56 5.52 -13.51
C ARG A 145 -13.87 4.35 -12.83
N TYR A 146 -14.18 4.15 -11.56
CA TYR A 146 -13.58 3.11 -10.74
C TYR A 146 -14.67 2.22 -10.17
N LYS A 147 -14.56 0.90 -10.37
CA LYS A 147 -15.60 -0.03 -9.91
C LYS A 147 -15.48 -0.23 -8.41
N SER A 148 -16.58 -0.64 -7.79
CA SER A 148 -16.55 -1.00 -6.38
C SER A 148 -15.62 -2.18 -6.13
N TYR A 149 -14.83 -2.10 -5.07
CA TYR A 149 -13.88 -3.08 -4.57
C TYR A 149 -12.60 -3.26 -5.38
N ASP A 150 -12.46 -2.53 -6.50
CA ASP A 150 -11.18 -2.39 -7.17
C ASP A 150 -10.15 -1.79 -6.19
N SER A 151 -8.91 -2.26 -6.29
CA SER A 151 -7.80 -1.72 -5.52
C SER A 151 -7.43 -0.31 -6.00
N LEU A 152 -6.93 0.52 -5.10
CA LEU A 152 -6.29 1.79 -5.41
C LEU A 152 -5.08 2.02 -4.51
N LYS A 153 -4.15 2.85 -4.98
CA LYS A 153 -3.10 3.46 -4.18
C LYS A 153 -3.35 4.96 -4.13
N TYR A 154 -3.32 5.56 -2.94
CA TYR A 154 -3.65 6.97 -2.74
C TYR A 154 -2.77 7.61 -1.68
N ILE A 155 -2.71 8.92 -1.72
CA ILE A 155 -2.05 9.73 -0.71
C ILE A 155 -3.05 9.96 0.45
N PRO A 156 -2.74 9.59 1.70
CA PRO A 156 -3.67 9.64 2.83
C PRO A 156 -3.96 11.07 3.33
N LYS A 157 -3.29 12.09 2.78
CA LYS A 157 -3.58 13.50 3.03
C LYS A 157 -4.93 13.89 2.41
N VAL A 158 -5.86 14.37 3.24
CA VAL A 158 -7.18 14.80 2.78
C VAL A 158 -7.07 16.17 2.10
N VAL A 159 -7.55 16.27 0.85
CA VAL A 159 -7.65 17.52 0.09
C VAL A 159 -9.10 17.99 0.08
N ARG A 160 -9.34 19.25 0.45
CA ARG A 160 -10.68 19.85 0.48
C ARG A 160 -10.90 20.72 -0.76
N ILE A 161 -11.85 20.34 -1.61
CA ILE A 161 -12.17 21.03 -2.86
C ILE A 161 -13.67 21.31 -2.89
N LYS A 162 -14.06 22.59 -2.98
CA LYS A 162 -15.48 23.03 -3.05
C LYS A 162 -16.38 22.35 -2.01
N GLY A 163 -15.92 22.33 -0.76
CA GLY A 163 -16.66 21.79 0.38
C GLY A 163 -16.67 20.26 0.54
N ARG A 164 -16.10 19.51 -0.42
CA ARG A 164 -15.98 18.04 -0.37
C ARG A 164 -14.54 17.62 -0.09
N ASN A 165 -14.37 16.44 0.48
CA ASN A 165 -13.07 15.91 0.88
C ASN A 165 -12.65 14.78 -0.07
N TYR A 166 -11.39 14.80 -0.48
CA TYR A 166 -10.81 13.91 -1.47
C TYR A 166 -9.47 13.32 -1.00
N TYR A 167 -9.10 12.20 -1.61
CA TYR A 167 -7.72 11.74 -1.66
C TYR A 167 -7.16 11.91 -3.08
N LYS A 168 -5.89 12.27 -3.20
CA LYS A 168 -5.16 12.22 -4.47
C LYS A 168 -4.76 10.76 -4.75
N LEU A 169 -4.97 10.29 -5.97
CA LEU A 169 -4.50 8.98 -6.41
C LEU A 169 -2.99 9.02 -6.63
N ALA A 170 -2.29 7.99 -6.17
CA ALA A 170 -0.84 7.93 -6.34
C ALA A 170 -0.48 7.83 -7.83
N GLY A 171 0.54 8.57 -8.27
CA GLY A 171 0.99 8.59 -9.65
C GLY A 171 0.00 9.19 -10.67
N LYS A 172 -1.06 9.86 -10.21
CA LYS A 172 -2.07 10.49 -11.07
C LYS A 172 -2.43 11.88 -10.55
N ASP A 173 -2.69 12.82 -11.46
CA ASP A 173 -3.29 14.11 -11.11
C ASP A 173 -4.82 14.04 -11.04
N GLU A 174 -5.28 13.06 -10.27
CA GLU A 174 -6.70 12.75 -10.10
C GLU A 174 -7.05 12.50 -8.64
N TYR A 175 -8.27 12.88 -8.29
CA TYR A 175 -8.79 12.86 -6.95
C TYR A 175 -10.05 12.01 -6.86
N VAL A 176 -10.24 11.33 -5.73
CA VAL A 176 -11.42 10.52 -5.46
C VAL A 176 -12.02 10.90 -4.12
N LEU A 177 -13.35 10.86 -4.02
CA LEU A 177 -14.04 11.26 -2.78
C LEU A 177 -13.62 10.34 -1.63
N VAL A 178 -13.25 10.93 -0.48
CA VAL A 178 -12.96 10.21 0.77
C VAL A 178 -14.11 9.25 1.13
N THR A 179 -15.35 9.69 0.88
CA THR A 179 -16.54 8.88 1.17
C THR A 179 -16.61 7.57 0.37
N ASN A 180 -15.89 7.45 -0.74
CA ASN A 180 -15.87 6.23 -1.56
C ASN A 180 -14.70 5.30 -1.19
N VAL A 181 -13.76 5.74 -0.35
CA VAL A 181 -12.57 4.98 0.07
C VAL A 181 -12.67 4.65 1.56
N THR A 182 -12.29 5.59 2.43
CA THR A 182 -12.33 5.41 3.90
C THR A 182 -13.70 5.71 4.51
N GLY A 183 -14.60 6.35 3.74
CA GLY A 183 -15.99 6.53 4.10
C GLY A 183 -16.24 7.73 5.02
N ARG A 184 -17.44 7.76 5.61
CA ARG A 184 -17.87 8.76 6.59
C ARG A 184 -18.50 8.07 7.79
N LYS A 185 -18.02 8.39 9.01
CA LYS A 185 -18.65 7.96 10.26
C LYS A 185 -20.01 8.65 10.44
N ARG A 186 -21.06 7.87 10.70
CA ARG A 186 -22.42 8.33 11.00
C ARG A 186 -22.96 7.63 12.24
N THR A 187 -23.72 8.35 13.05
CA THR A 187 -24.32 7.81 14.28
C THR A 187 -25.70 7.22 13.99
N LEU A 188 -25.98 6.04 14.54
CA LEU A 188 -27.31 5.44 14.51
C LEU A 188 -28.26 6.15 15.49
N LYS A 189 -29.44 6.58 15.03
CA LYS A 189 -30.51 7.15 15.87
C LYS A 189 -31.49 6.11 16.40
N ARG A 190 -31.47 4.90 15.84
CA ARG A 190 -32.28 3.73 16.23
C ARG A 190 -31.40 2.47 16.15
N ASN A 191 -31.85 1.39 16.77
CA ASN A 191 -31.26 0.07 16.50
C ASN A 191 -31.37 -0.25 15.01
N ALA A 192 -30.38 -0.93 14.46
CA ALA A 192 -30.28 -1.19 13.03
C ALA A 192 -29.88 -2.63 12.73
N TYR A 193 -30.36 -3.13 11.60
CA TYR A 193 -29.95 -4.39 11.01
C TYR A 193 -29.11 -4.15 9.76
N VAL A 194 -28.29 -5.13 9.42
CA VAL A 194 -27.51 -5.15 8.17
C VAL A 194 -28.26 -5.96 7.13
N TYR A 195 -28.27 -5.47 5.90
CA TYR A 195 -28.97 -6.03 4.75
C TYR A 195 -27.99 -6.35 3.63
N ASN A 196 -28.33 -7.31 2.78
CA ASN A 196 -27.64 -7.57 1.52
C ASN A 196 -28.13 -6.61 0.41
N SER A 197 -27.56 -6.72 -0.80
CA SER A 197 -27.94 -5.89 -1.96
C SER A 197 -29.38 -6.13 -2.47
N LYS A 198 -30.01 -7.24 -2.10
CA LYS A 198 -31.43 -7.55 -2.38
C LYS A 198 -32.38 -6.93 -1.35
N GLY A 199 -31.85 -6.26 -0.31
CA GLY A 199 -32.64 -5.70 0.78
C GLY A 199 -33.10 -6.71 1.83
N GLN A 200 -32.58 -7.94 1.79
CA GLN A 200 -32.86 -8.98 2.78
C GLN A 200 -31.91 -8.82 3.98
N ARG A 201 -32.41 -9.07 5.19
CA ARG A 201 -31.62 -8.99 6.42
C ARG A 201 -30.56 -10.09 6.43
N ILE A 202 -29.31 -9.74 6.73
CA ILE A 202 -28.23 -10.71 6.97
C ILE A 202 -28.33 -11.17 8.43
N ALA A 203 -28.99 -12.30 8.68
CA ALA A 203 -29.39 -12.73 10.03
C ALA A 203 -28.21 -13.01 10.98
N ILE A 204 -27.08 -13.49 10.44
CA ILE A 204 -25.86 -13.80 11.21
C ILE A 204 -25.22 -12.55 11.85
N ILE A 205 -25.47 -11.36 11.28
CA ILE A 205 -24.95 -10.11 11.84
C ILE A 205 -25.91 -9.62 12.93
N LYS A 206 -25.42 -9.62 14.18
CA LYS A 206 -26.16 -9.10 15.35
C LYS A 206 -26.63 -7.66 15.11
N LYS A 207 -27.79 -7.32 15.67
CA LYS A 207 -28.35 -5.95 15.59
C LYS A 207 -27.35 -4.92 16.15
N LEU A 208 -27.17 -3.83 15.43
CA LEU A 208 -26.36 -2.70 15.85
C LEU A 208 -27.21 -1.78 16.74
N LYS A 209 -26.66 -1.37 17.88
CA LYS A 209 -27.39 -0.56 18.86
C LYS A 209 -27.41 0.93 18.49
N LYS A 210 -28.48 1.63 18.89
CA LYS A 210 -28.58 3.10 18.85
C LYS A 210 -27.32 3.73 19.48
N GLY A 211 -26.85 4.84 18.93
CA GLY A 211 -25.65 5.55 19.39
C GLY A 211 -24.35 5.05 18.75
N LYS A 212 -24.31 3.82 18.20
CA LYS A 212 -23.11 3.31 17.52
C LYS A 212 -22.75 4.17 16.31
N LYS A 213 -21.47 4.54 16.19
CA LYS A 213 -20.89 5.17 15.00
C LYS A 213 -20.55 4.07 13.99
N VAL A 214 -21.07 4.19 12.77
CA VAL A 214 -20.83 3.25 11.66
C VAL A 214 -20.26 4.02 10.48
N THR A 215 -19.22 3.46 9.85
CA THR A 215 -18.67 4.00 8.61
C THR A 215 -19.61 3.68 7.45
N THR A 216 -19.96 4.71 6.68
CA THR A 216 -20.81 4.61 5.49
C THR A 216 -20.03 5.03 4.26
N TYR A 217 -20.29 4.37 3.13
CA TYR A 217 -19.56 4.59 1.88
C TYR A 217 -20.48 5.15 0.79
N GLY A 218 -19.99 6.21 0.13
CA GLY A 218 -20.60 6.87 -1.00
C GLY A 218 -22.00 7.42 -0.76
N LYS A 219 -22.75 7.56 -1.86
CA LYS A 219 -24.17 7.94 -1.84
C LYS A 219 -25.03 6.76 -1.39
N ALA A 220 -26.24 7.05 -0.92
CA ALA A 220 -27.20 5.99 -0.61
C ALA A 220 -27.66 5.29 -1.89
N PHE A 221 -27.84 3.97 -1.81
CA PHE A 221 -28.53 3.18 -2.82
C PHE A 221 -30.03 3.22 -2.57
N ILE A 222 -30.81 3.28 -3.64
CA ILE A 222 -32.25 3.00 -3.61
C ILE A 222 -32.40 1.55 -4.07
N PHE A 223 -32.92 0.69 -3.21
CA PHE A 223 -33.18 -0.71 -3.58
C PHE A 223 -34.56 -0.85 -4.22
N LYS A 224 -34.85 -2.01 -4.81
CA LYS A 224 -36.13 -2.31 -5.49
C LYS A 224 -37.38 -2.03 -4.62
N ASN A 225 -37.24 -2.06 -3.30
CA ASN A 225 -38.29 -1.75 -2.34
C ASN A 225 -38.49 -0.24 -2.07
N GLY A 226 -37.88 0.65 -2.87
CA GLY A 226 -37.93 2.11 -2.72
C GLY A 226 -37.17 2.69 -1.52
N LYS A 227 -36.62 1.85 -0.65
CA LYS A 227 -35.94 2.30 0.58
C LYS A 227 -34.49 2.65 0.27
N LYS A 228 -33.98 3.68 0.98
CA LYS A 228 -32.59 4.12 0.87
C LYS A 228 -31.69 3.40 1.86
N TYR A 229 -30.51 2.98 1.40
CA TYR A 229 -29.50 2.27 2.20
C TYR A 229 -28.09 2.84 1.99
N TYR A 230 -27.31 2.97 3.05
CA TYR A 230 -25.86 3.20 2.93
C TYR A 230 -25.12 1.87 2.90
N ARG A 231 -24.11 1.75 2.03
CA ARG A 231 -23.15 0.65 2.13
C ARG A 231 -22.27 0.86 3.37
N VAL A 232 -22.04 -0.19 4.13
CA VAL A 232 -21.21 -0.21 5.34
C VAL A 232 -20.10 -1.24 5.31
N GLY A 233 -20.02 -2.03 4.23
CA GLY A 233 -19.00 -3.07 4.02
C GLY A 233 -19.20 -3.81 2.69
N LYS A 234 -18.48 -4.92 2.48
CA LYS A 234 -18.64 -5.73 1.27
C LYS A 234 -20.02 -6.39 1.25
N GLY A 235 -20.89 -6.04 0.30
CA GLY A 235 -22.27 -6.55 0.23
C GLY A 235 -23.17 -6.19 1.42
N GLN A 236 -22.78 -5.27 2.29
CA GLN A 236 -23.47 -4.96 3.55
C GLN A 236 -24.03 -3.54 3.56
N TYR A 237 -25.29 -3.41 3.96
CA TYR A 237 -26.04 -2.18 3.87
C TYR A 237 -26.90 -1.90 5.11
N ILE A 238 -27.07 -0.64 5.48
CA ILE A 238 -27.97 -0.21 6.57
C ILE A 238 -28.91 0.88 6.06
N ARG A 239 -30.19 0.81 6.45
CA ARG A 239 -31.21 1.80 6.06
C ARG A 239 -30.79 3.21 6.49
N VAL A 240 -30.91 4.17 5.57
CA VAL A 240 -30.59 5.59 5.81
C VAL A 240 -31.41 6.15 6.97
N ILE A 241 -32.68 5.75 7.09
CA ILE A 241 -33.59 6.19 8.14
C ILE A 241 -33.14 5.81 9.56
N ASN A 242 -32.19 4.88 9.71
CA ASN A 242 -31.66 4.48 11.01
C ASN A 242 -30.51 5.39 11.49
N PHE A 243 -30.01 6.26 10.62
CA PHE A 243 -28.96 7.22 10.94
C PHE A 243 -29.54 8.58 11.35
N VAL A 244 -28.80 9.31 12.17
CA VAL A 244 -29.05 10.74 12.41
C VAL A 244 -29.02 11.48 11.08
N ALA A 245 -29.98 12.38 10.86
CA ALA A 245 -30.02 13.19 9.65
C ALA A 245 -28.73 14.02 9.54
N PRO A 246 -28.17 14.21 8.34
CA PRO A 246 -27.06 15.13 8.18
C PRO A 246 -27.50 16.52 8.63
N LYS A 247 -26.73 17.16 9.52
CA LYS A 247 -26.95 18.57 9.86
C LYS A 247 -26.87 19.38 8.56
N LYS A 248 -27.90 20.18 8.26
CA LYS A 248 -27.83 21.19 7.21
C LYS A 248 -26.76 22.19 7.66
N LYS A 249 -25.80 22.48 6.78
CA LYS A 249 -24.85 23.57 6.95
C LYS A 249 -25.33 24.74 6.12
#